data_AF-A0A6B3G2R2-F1
#
_entry.id   AF-A0A6B3G2R2-F1
#
_cell.length_a   1.000
_cell.length_b   1.000
_cell.length_c   1.000
_cell.angle_alpha   90.00
_cell.angle_beta   90.00
_cell.angle_gamma   90.00
#
_symmetry.space_group_name_H-M   'P 1'
#
loop_
_entity.id
_entity.type
_entity.pdbx_description
1 polymer ?
#
loop_
_entity_poly.entity_id
_entity_poly.type
_entity_poly.pdbx_seq_one_letter_code
_entity_poly.pdbx_strand_id
1 'polypeptide(L)'
;IHAAMPPVVTGAVVMLIGFNLAPVTASTYWPQDQWTALAVMLFTGLAVVCLRGFLSRIAIFLGLVFGYVLSWVLDLVFGKIHSPAGGAEAVDHWRLDLSAVGQADWIGLPSFHAPAFEWSAILVALPVVIALVAENAGHVKAVGEMTGDPLDDKLGTAIAADGAASMLSTAVGGPPNTTYSENIGV
;
A
#
# COMPACT_ATOMS: atom_id res chain seq x y z
N ILE A 1 19.25 13.03 -13.73
CA ILE A 1 18.75 12.08 -12.70
C ILE A 1 19.89 11.36 -12.00
N HIS A 2 20.79 10.65 -12.69
CA HIS A 2 21.92 9.92 -12.07
C HIS A 2 22.82 10.78 -11.15
N ALA A 3 23.06 12.05 -11.49
CA ALA A 3 23.82 12.97 -10.62
C ALA A 3 23.02 13.48 -9.40
N ALA A 4 21.68 13.52 -9.48
CA ALA A 4 20.82 14.04 -8.44
C ALA A 4 20.29 12.94 -7.48
N MET A 5 20.25 11.68 -7.96
CA MET A 5 19.72 10.52 -7.23
C MET A 5 20.71 9.34 -7.32
N PRO A 6 21.88 9.42 -6.68
CA PRO A 6 22.77 8.27 -6.52
C PRO A 6 22.10 7.19 -5.64
N PRO A 7 22.56 5.92 -5.67
CA PRO A 7 21.91 4.81 -4.95
C PRO A 7 21.65 5.08 -3.46
N VAL A 8 22.57 5.78 -2.79
CA VAL A 8 22.41 6.18 -1.39
C VAL A 8 21.23 7.13 -1.16
N VAL A 9 20.95 8.04 -2.10
CA VAL A 9 19.80 8.96 -2.05
C VAL A 9 18.52 8.20 -2.35
N THR A 10 18.51 7.37 -3.40
CA THR A 10 17.34 6.58 -3.76
C THR A 10 16.93 5.63 -2.62
N GLY A 11 17.87 4.92 -2.02
CA GLY A 11 17.60 4.04 -0.87
C GLY A 11 17.10 4.80 0.37
N ALA A 12 17.69 5.97 0.67
CA ALA A 12 17.24 6.81 1.78
C ALA A 12 15.82 7.34 1.57
N VAL A 13 15.48 7.75 0.34
CA VAL A 13 14.11 8.22 0.00
C VAL A 13 13.09 7.09 0.17
N VAL A 14 13.37 5.90 -0.37
CA VAL A 14 12.47 4.73 -0.23
C VAL A 14 12.26 4.37 1.25
N MET A 15 13.33 4.37 2.06
CA MET A 15 13.23 4.12 3.49
C MET A 15 12.38 5.18 4.22
N LEU A 16 12.56 6.46 3.88
CA LEU A 16 11.77 7.56 4.46
C LEU A 16 10.30 7.49 4.06
N ILE A 17 9.96 7.06 2.85
CA ILE A 17 8.57 6.83 2.44
C ILE A 17 7.94 5.78 3.36
N GLY A 18 8.59 4.62 3.53
CA GLY A 18 8.11 3.56 4.42
C GLY A 18 7.93 4.01 5.87
N PHE A 19 8.92 4.73 6.43
CA PHE A 19 8.82 5.25 7.80
C PHE A 19 7.78 6.35 7.98
N ASN A 20 7.46 7.15 6.96
CA ASN A 20 6.38 8.13 7.03
C ASN A 20 4.99 7.48 6.93
N LEU A 21 4.86 6.33 6.26
CA LEU A 21 3.59 5.60 6.17
C LEU A 21 3.30 4.75 7.42
N ALA A 22 4.33 4.21 8.07
CA ALA A 22 4.19 3.42 9.30
C ALA A 22 3.30 4.07 10.39
N PRO A 23 3.48 5.35 10.79
CA PRO A 23 2.62 5.99 11.79
C PRO A 23 1.19 6.22 11.30
N VAL A 24 0.97 6.37 9.99
CA VAL A 24 -0.38 6.50 9.42
C VAL A 24 -1.13 5.18 9.59
N THR A 25 -0.50 4.06 9.27
CA THR A 25 -1.08 2.72 9.48
C THR A 25 -1.34 2.46 10.96
N ALA A 26 -0.35 2.75 11.83
CA ALA A 26 -0.50 2.56 13.27
C ALA A 26 -1.66 3.40 13.84
N SER A 27 -1.74 4.70 13.54
CA SER A 27 -2.81 5.56 14.03
C SER A 27 -4.20 5.19 13.49
N THR A 28 -4.28 4.60 12.30
CA THR A 28 -5.55 4.19 11.68
C THR A 28 -6.09 2.88 12.25
N TYR A 29 -5.23 1.88 12.43
CA TYR A 29 -5.65 0.50 12.75
C TYR A 29 -5.46 0.12 14.21
N TRP A 30 -4.45 0.68 14.90
CA TRP A 30 -4.17 0.36 16.30
C TRP A 30 -5.35 0.68 17.23
N PRO A 31 -6.07 1.82 17.08
CA PRO A 31 -7.21 2.11 17.94
C PRO A 31 -8.41 1.17 17.75
N GLN A 32 -8.50 0.46 16.61
CA GLN A 32 -9.66 -0.39 16.30
C GLN A 32 -9.63 -1.71 17.07
N ASP A 33 -8.55 -2.48 16.96
CA ASP A 33 -8.38 -3.71 17.74
C ASP A 33 -6.90 -4.02 17.92
N GLN A 34 -6.33 -3.56 19.04
CA GLN A 34 -4.91 -3.69 19.37
C GLN A 34 -4.47 -5.15 19.47
N TRP A 35 -5.32 -6.02 20.00
CA TRP A 35 -4.96 -7.42 20.25
C TRP A 35 -4.96 -8.22 18.96
N THR A 36 -5.98 -8.03 18.12
CA THR A 36 -6.02 -8.64 16.80
C THR A 36 -4.88 -8.10 15.93
N ALA A 37 -4.63 -6.79 15.93
CA ALA A 37 -3.52 -6.19 15.20
C ALA A 37 -2.17 -6.76 15.64
N LEU A 38 -1.92 -6.89 16.94
CA LEU A 38 -0.68 -7.46 17.47
C LEU A 38 -0.53 -8.94 17.09
N ALA A 39 -1.59 -9.72 17.17
CA ALA A 39 -1.59 -11.13 16.77
C ALA A 39 -1.26 -11.30 15.28
N VAL A 40 -1.88 -10.48 14.41
CA VAL A 40 -1.62 -10.49 12.97
C VAL A 40 -0.18 -10.05 12.66
N MET A 41 0.31 -8.99 13.31
CA MET A 41 1.70 -8.54 13.13
C MET A 41 2.70 -9.61 13.56
N LEU A 42 2.49 -10.24 14.72
CA LEU A 42 3.35 -11.30 15.20
C LEU A 42 3.33 -12.51 14.27
N PHE A 43 2.14 -12.95 13.84
CA PHE A 43 1.99 -14.05 12.89
C PHE A 43 2.70 -13.73 11.57
N THR A 44 2.49 -12.54 11.01
CA THR A 44 3.09 -12.13 9.73
C THR A 44 4.60 -12.04 9.84
N GLY A 45 5.13 -11.43 10.90
CA GLY A 45 6.57 -11.35 11.15
C GLY A 45 7.22 -12.73 11.31
N LEU A 46 6.58 -13.62 12.08
CA LEU A 46 7.04 -15.01 12.21
C LEU A 46 6.94 -15.77 10.88
N ALA A 47 5.89 -15.56 10.10
CA ALA A 47 5.72 -16.19 8.79
C ALA A 47 6.83 -15.77 7.81
N VAL A 48 7.19 -14.49 7.78
CA VAL A 48 8.30 -13.96 6.95
C VAL A 48 9.63 -14.61 7.32
N VAL A 49 9.91 -14.76 8.63
CA VAL A 49 11.20 -15.27 9.13
C VAL A 49 11.30 -16.79 9.12
N CYS A 50 10.24 -17.50 9.50
CA CYS A 50 10.26 -18.94 9.73
C CYS A 50 9.90 -19.77 8.48
N LEU A 51 9.04 -19.25 7.60
CA LEU A 51 8.68 -19.97 6.38
C LEU A 51 9.78 -19.81 5.33
N ARG A 52 9.90 -20.80 4.44
CA ARG A 52 10.92 -20.82 3.38
C ARG A 52 10.28 -21.02 2.01
N GLY A 53 11.01 -20.59 0.97
CA GLY A 53 10.59 -20.73 -0.41
C GLY A 53 9.35 -19.89 -0.73
N PHE A 54 8.40 -20.47 -1.45
CA PHE A 54 7.19 -19.78 -1.90
C PHE A 54 6.36 -19.20 -0.74
N LEU A 55 6.28 -19.91 0.39
CA LEU A 55 5.48 -19.49 1.55
C LEU A 55 6.01 -18.20 2.21
N SER A 56 7.32 -17.95 2.15
CA SER A 56 7.90 -16.69 2.66
C SER A 56 7.51 -15.50 1.77
N ARG A 57 7.45 -15.69 0.44
CA ARG A 57 7.03 -14.65 -0.52
C ARG A 57 5.58 -14.23 -0.34
N ILE A 58 4.71 -15.15 0.05
CA ILE A 58 3.28 -14.86 0.30
C ILE A 58 2.96 -14.66 1.79
N ALA A 59 3.96 -14.45 2.65
CA ALA A 59 3.74 -14.34 4.10
C ALA A 59 2.78 -13.21 4.50
N ILE A 60 2.80 -12.08 3.78
CA ILE A 60 1.85 -10.96 3.98
C ILE A 60 0.41 -11.42 3.68
N PHE A 61 0.21 -12.18 2.61
CA PHE A 61 -1.10 -12.75 2.27
C PHE A 61 -1.55 -13.78 3.32
N LEU A 62 -0.65 -14.61 3.82
CA LEU A 62 -0.97 -15.52 4.93
C LEU A 62 -1.38 -14.75 6.20
N GLY A 63 -0.72 -13.63 6.49
CA GLY A 63 -1.07 -12.72 7.56
C GLY A 63 -2.49 -12.16 7.43
N LEU A 64 -2.87 -11.75 6.22
CA LEU A 64 -4.24 -11.31 5.91
C LEU A 64 -5.26 -12.42 6.16
N VAL A 65 -5.01 -13.64 5.66
CA VAL A 65 -5.90 -14.80 5.87
C VAL A 65 -6.02 -15.12 7.35
N PHE A 66 -4.92 -15.13 8.08
CA PHE A 66 -4.91 -15.35 9.53
C PHE A 66 -5.73 -14.29 10.27
N GLY A 67 -5.52 -13.00 9.95
CA GLY A 67 -6.28 -11.91 10.56
C GLY A 67 -7.78 -11.99 10.28
N TYR A 68 -8.17 -12.32 9.06
CA TYR A 68 -9.57 -12.55 8.70
C TYR A 68 -10.20 -13.67 9.53
N VAL A 69 -9.53 -14.84 9.58
CA VAL A 69 -10.02 -16.00 10.34
C VAL A 69 -10.07 -15.70 11.84
N LEU A 70 -9.06 -15.02 12.37
CA LEU A 70 -9.01 -14.62 13.77
C LEU A 70 -10.17 -13.69 14.12
N SER A 71 -10.37 -12.62 13.34
CA SER A 71 -11.50 -11.70 13.52
C SER A 71 -12.84 -12.41 13.47
N TRP A 72 -13.01 -13.35 12.53
CA TRP A 72 -14.23 -14.15 12.42
C TRP A 72 -14.47 -15.03 13.66
N VAL A 73 -13.44 -15.72 14.16
CA VAL A 73 -13.54 -16.54 15.38
C VAL A 73 -13.81 -15.69 16.61
N LEU A 74 -13.17 -14.52 16.74
CA LEU A 74 -13.40 -13.60 17.85
C LEU A 74 -14.82 -13.07 17.85
N ASP A 75 -15.37 -12.73 16.69
CA ASP A 75 -16.76 -12.30 16.56
C ASP A 75 -17.73 -13.43 16.96
N LEU A 76 -17.45 -14.69 16.61
CA LEU A 76 -18.28 -15.84 17.03
C LEU A 76 -18.23 -16.12 18.54
N VAL A 77 -17.08 -15.94 19.18
CA VAL A 77 -16.86 -16.29 20.59
C VAL A 77 -17.21 -15.15 21.54
N PHE A 78 -16.82 -13.92 21.20
CA PHE A 78 -16.93 -12.74 22.07
C PHE A 78 -17.98 -11.74 21.60
N GLY A 79 -18.50 -11.88 20.38
CA GLY A 79 -19.48 -10.94 19.82
C GLY A 79 -18.83 -9.63 19.36
N LYS A 80 -19.64 -8.56 19.34
CA LYS A 80 -19.24 -7.22 18.89
C LYS A 80 -18.14 -6.65 19.76
N ILE A 81 -17.21 -5.92 19.12
CA ILE A 81 -16.19 -5.12 19.80
C ILE A 81 -16.69 -3.69 19.98
N HIS A 82 -16.31 -3.08 21.12
CA HIS A 82 -16.51 -1.66 21.39
C HIS A 82 -15.24 -0.89 21.02
N SER A 83 -15.20 -0.36 19.80
CA SER A 83 -14.02 0.32 19.27
C SER A 83 -14.37 1.35 18.19
N PRO A 84 -13.44 2.26 17.83
CA PRO A 84 -13.65 3.19 16.74
C PRO A 84 -13.77 2.45 15.39
N ALA A 85 -14.92 2.57 14.73
CA ALA A 85 -15.20 1.96 13.42
C ALA A 85 -14.97 2.97 12.27
N GLY A 86 -13.74 3.49 12.16
CA GLY A 86 -13.41 4.53 11.17
C GLY A 86 -13.86 5.96 11.54
N GLY A 87 -14.57 6.12 12.65
CA GLY A 87 -14.89 7.42 13.28
C GLY A 87 -14.02 7.71 14.52
N ALA A 88 -14.20 8.88 15.13
CA ALA A 88 -13.51 9.24 16.37
C ALA A 88 -14.14 8.62 17.64
N GLU A 89 -15.41 8.21 17.56
CA GLU A 89 -16.16 7.65 18.69
C GLU A 89 -16.12 6.12 18.65
N ALA A 90 -16.04 5.51 19.85
CA ALA A 90 -16.12 4.07 20.00
C ALA A 90 -17.58 3.62 19.90
N VAL A 91 -17.84 2.65 19.03
CA VAL A 91 -19.17 2.10 18.77
C VAL A 91 -19.11 0.58 18.83
N ASP A 92 -20.25 -0.06 19.11
CA ASP A 92 -20.33 -1.52 19.07
C ASP A 92 -20.50 -2.00 17.62
N HIS A 93 -19.47 -2.64 17.09
CA HIS A 93 -19.47 -3.15 15.72
C HIS A 93 -18.90 -4.57 15.65
N TRP A 94 -19.22 -5.25 14.55
CA TRP A 94 -18.53 -6.49 14.20
C TRP A 94 -17.16 -6.15 13.65
N ARG A 95 -16.14 -6.98 13.92
CA ARG A 95 -14.86 -6.86 13.23
C ARG A 95 -15.03 -7.16 11.75
N LEU A 96 -15.97 -8.06 11.44
CA LEU A 96 -16.23 -8.55 10.09
C LEU A 96 -17.70 -8.28 9.71
N ASP A 97 -17.95 -7.14 9.07
CA ASP A 97 -19.28 -6.78 8.56
C ASP A 97 -19.36 -6.98 7.05
N LEU A 98 -20.11 -8.00 6.62
CA LEU A 98 -20.36 -8.32 5.21
C LEU A 98 -21.75 -7.89 4.73
N SER A 99 -22.49 -7.12 5.53
CA SER A 99 -23.84 -6.67 5.18
C SER A 99 -23.88 -5.86 3.87
N ALA A 100 -22.82 -5.11 3.58
CA ALA A 100 -22.66 -4.36 2.34
C ALA A 100 -22.48 -5.27 1.11
N VAL A 101 -21.83 -6.42 1.27
CA VAL A 101 -21.62 -7.39 0.16
C VAL A 101 -22.95 -7.97 -0.31
N GLY A 102 -23.87 -8.25 0.64
CA GLY A 102 -25.22 -8.74 0.30
C GLY A 102 -26.09 -7.71 -0.43
N GLN A 103 -25.74 -6.43 -0.36
CA GLN A 103 -26.44 -5.33 -1.04
C GLN A 103 -25.73 -4.86 -2.30
N ALA A 104 -24.54 -5.40 -2.61
CA ALA A 104 -23.74 -4.97 -3.74
C ALA A 104 -24.30 -5.54 -5.06
N ASP A 105 -24.25 -4.73 -6.11
CA ASP A 105 -24.58 -5.16 -7.47
C ASP A 105 -23.52 -6.14 -8.00
N TRP A 106 -23.96 -7.12 -8.80
CA TRP A 106 -23.05 -8.07 -9.47
C TRP A 106 -22.14 -7.40 -10.51
N ILE A 107 -22.63 -6.31 -11.13
CA ILE A 107 -21.88 -5.48 -12.07
C ILE A 107 -22.13 -4.02 -11.70
N GLY A 108 -21.07 -3.34 -11.28
CA GLY A 108 -21.10 -1.92 -10.95
C GLY A 108 -19.96 -1.19 -11.64
N LEU A 109 -20.22 0.05 -12.05
CA LEU A 109 -19.16 0.98 -12.46
C LEU A 109 -18.63 1.70 -11.21
N PRO A 110 -17.32 2.02 -11.16
CA PRO A 110 -16.78 2.83 -10.07
C PRO A 110 -17.35 4.26 -10.12
N SER A 111 -17.30 4.95 -8.98
CA SER A 111 -17.62 6.37 -8.92
C SER A 111 -16.53 7.17 -9.63
N PHE A 112 -16.92 7.88 -10.70
CA PHE A 112 -16.02 8.75 -11.45
C PHE A 112 -15.99 10.15 -10.84
N HIS A 113 -14.78 10.71 -10.73
CA HIS A 113 -14.58 12.09 -10.31
C HIS A 113 -13.77 12.84 -11.38
N ALA A 114 -14.25 14.01 -11.78
CA ALA A 114 -13.53 14.87 -12.72
C ALA A 114 -12.35 15.55 -12.01
N PRO A 115 -11.23 15.79 -12.69
CA PRO A 115 -10.08 16.49 -12.12
C PRO A 115 -10.44 17.95 -11.82
N ALA A 116 -10.08 18.41 -10.62
CA ALA A 116 -10.15 19.81 -10.23
C ALA A 116 -8.73 20.38 -10.09
N PHE A 117 -8.48 21.54 -10.68
CA PHE A 117 -7.17 22.16 -10.70
C PHE A 117 -7.13 23.32 -9.70
N GLU A 118 -6.56 23.06 -8.52
CA GLU A 118 -6.30 24.09 -7.52
C GLU A 118 -4.81 24.30 -7.33
N TRP A 119 -4.38 25.56 -7.40
CA TRP A 119 -2.96 25.90 -7.40
C TRP A 119 -2.29 25.62 -6.06
N SER A 120 -3.01 25.83 -4.95
CA SER A 120 -2.61 25.41 -3.61
C SER A 120 -2.37 23.90 -3.53
N ALA A 121 -3.31 23.08 -4.02
CA ALA A 121 -3.20 21.62 -4.01
C ALA A 121 -2.04 21.11 -4.86
N ILE A 122 -1.83 21.70 -6.04
CA ILE A 122 -0.73 21.33 -6.94
C ILE A 122 0.63 21.60 -6.29
N LEU A 123 0.79 22.76 -5.64
CA LEU A 123 2.04 23.09 -4.94
C LEU A 123 2.33 22.13 -3.77
N VAL A 124 1.30 21.70 -3.05
CA VAL A 124 1.45 20.71 -1.95
C VAL A 124 1.75 19.30 -2.47
N ALA A 125 1.28 18.96 -3.67
CA ALA A 125 1.52 17.65 -4.28
C ALA A 125 2.92 17.51 -4.93
N LEU A 126 3.57 18.63 -5.31
CA LEU A 126 4.87 18.61 -6.00
C LEU A 126 5.97 17.79 -5.29
N PRO A 127 6.16 17.88 -3.96
CA PRO A 127 7.15 17.07 -3.27
C PRO A 127 6.90 15.56 -3.39
N VAL A 128 5.63 15.14 -3.42
CA VAL A 128 5.25 13.73 -3.58
C VAL A 128 5.65 13.23 -4.97
N VAL A 129 5.47 14.04 -6.01
CA VAL A 129 5.88 13.70 -7.38
C VAL A 129 7.39 13.45 -7.46
N ILE A 130 8.20 14.25 -6.77
CA ILE A 130 9.65 14.05 -6.72
C ILE A 130 9.98 12.69 -6.07
N ALA A 131 9.28 12.34 -4.99
CA ALA A 131 9.45 11.04 -4.33
C ALA A 131 9.06 9.87 -5.23
N LEU A 132 7.96 9.98 -6.00
CA LEU A 132 7.53 8.96 -6.96
C LEU A 132 8.54 8.75 -8.10
N VAL A 133 9.12 9.85 -8.62
CA VAL A 133 10.17 9.76 -9.64
C VAL A 133 11.43 9.07 -9.08
N ALA A 134 11.77 9.35 -7.82
CA ALA A 134 12.88 8.69 -7.14
C ALA A 134 12.62 7.19 -6.93
N GLU A 135 11.41 6.84 -6.50
CA GLU A 135 10.96 5.46 -6.28
C GLU A 135 11.00 4.65 -7.58
N ASN A 136 10.38 5.14 -8.66
CA ASN A 136 10.36 4.47 -9.96
C ASN A 136 11.79 4.27 -10.52
N ALA A 137 12.66 5.28 -10.35
CA ALA A 137 14.07 5.13 -10.70
C ALA A 137 14.79 4.05 -9.89
N GLY A 138 14.44 3.90 -8.61
CA GLY A 138 14.94 2.82 -7.76
C GLY A 138 14.48 1.45 -8.24
N HIS A 139 13.20 1.31 -8.61
CA HIS A 139 12.63 0.07 -9.11
C HIS A 139 13.24 -0.39 -10.43
N VAL A 140 13.43 0.52 -11.40
CA VAL A 140 14.10 0.19 -12.67
C VAL A 140 15.52 -0.32 -12.45
N LYS A 141 16.27 0.30 -11.53
CA LYS A 141 17.62 -0.15 -11.18
C LYS A 141 17.62 -1.49 -10.46
N ALA A 142 16.70 -1.70 -9.53
CA ALA A 142 16.57 -2.97 -8.83
C ALA A 142 16.28 -4.13 -9.81
N VAL A 143 15.39 -3.91 -10.78
CA VAL A 143 15.12 -4.88 -11.85
C VAL A 143 16.38 -5.13 -12.68
N GLY A 144 17.09 -4.07 -13.11
CA GLY A 144 18.30 -4.23 -13.92
C GLY A 144 19.40 -5.03 -13.22
N GLU A 145 19.58 -4.83 -11.90
CA GLU A 145 20.51 -5.63 -11.08
C GLU A 145 20.07 -7.09 -10.97
N MET A 146 18.77 -7.37 -10.87
CA MET A 146 18.24 -8.74 -10.79
C MET A 146 18.31 -9.48 -12.12
N THR A 147 18.10 -8.80 -13.24
CA THR A 147 18.15 -9.39 -14.59
C THR A 147 19.56 -9.44 -15.17
N GLY A 148 20.51 -8.70 -14.58
CA GLY A 148 21.87 -8.55 -15.10
C GLY A 148 21.96 -7.67 -16.34
N ASP A 149 20.92 -6.88 -16.63
CA ASP A 149 20.84 -5.98 -17.79
C ASP A 149 20.69 -4.53 -17.33
N PRO A 150 21.65 -3.62 -17.63
CA PRO A 150 21.56 -2.23 -17.20
C PRO A 150 20.44 -1.48 -17.94
N LEU A 151 19.32 -1.26 -17.26
CA LEU A 151 18.12 -0.58 -17.80
C LEU A 151 18.17 0.95 -17.72
N ASP A 152 19.34 1.55 -17.59
CA ASP A 152 19.52 3.01 -17.45
C ASP A 152 19.00 3.78 -18.68
N ASP A 153 19.05 3.17 -19.88
CA ASP A 153 18.51 3.72 -21.11
C ASP A 153 16.97 3.75 -21.13
N LYS A 154 16.31 2.89 -20.33
CA LYS A 154 14.85 2.80 -20.21
C LYS A 154 14.27 3.72 -19.14
N LEU A 155 15.11 4.32 -18.29
CA LEU A 155 14.66 5.12 -17.16
C LEU A 155 13.71 6.27 -17.57
N GLY A 156 14.03 6.98 -18.65
CA GLY A 156 13.18 8.05 -19.17
C GLY A 156 11.82 7.54 -19.66
N THR A 157 11.81 6.40 -20.35
CA THR A 157 10.58 5.75 -20.83
C THR A 157 9.73 5.25 -19.65
N ALA A 158 10.35 4.66 -18.63
CA ALA A 158 9.66 4.17 -17.44
C ALA A 158 8.95 5.30 -16.68
N ILE A 159 9.65 6.43 -16.45
CA ILE A 159 9.08 7.60 -15.78
C ILE A 159 7.95 8.22 -16.63
N ALA A 160 8.12 8.31 -17.95
CA ALA A 160 7.09 8.87 -18.83
C ALA A 160 5.84 7.99 -18.89
N ALA A 161 6.01 6.66 -18.95
CA ALA A 161 4.89 5.71 -18.96
C ALA A 161 4.10 5.75 -17.65
N ASP A 162 4.80 5.83 -16.52
CA ASP A 162 4.21 5.95 -15.18
C ASP A 162 3.44 7.26 -15.01
N GLY A 163 4.03 8.38 -15.43
CA GLY A 163 3.34 9.68 -15.46
C GLY A 163 2.08 9.67 -16.33
N ALA A 164 2.15 9.07 -17.53
CA ALA A 164 1.00 8.94 -18.41
C ALA A 164 -0.09 8.05 -17.81
N ALA A 165 0.28 6.93 -17.18
CA ALA A 165 -0.66 6.04 -16.49
C ALA A 165 -1.33 6.74 -15.30
N SER A 166 -0.56 7.53 -14.54
CA SER A 166 -1.07 8.35 -13.43
C SER A 166 -2.03 9.42 -13.92
N MET A 167 -1.73 10.11 -15.03
CA MET A 167 -2.63 11.08 -15.64
C MET A 167 -3.96 10.44 -16.09
N LEU A 168 -3.90 9.26 -16.68
CA LEU A 168 -5.11 8.53 -17.09
C LEU A 168 -5.94 8.07 -15.88
N SER A 169 -5.29 7.54 -14.83
CA SER A 169 -5.96 7.13 -13.59
C SER A 169 -6.65 8.32 -12.90
N THR A 170 -5.91 9.42 -12.73
CA THR A 170 -6.40 10.62 -12.03
C THR A 170 -7.45 11.39 -12.83
N ALA A 171 -7.44 11.31 -14.17
CA ALA A 171 -8.48 11.91 -15.02
C ALA A 171 -9.88 11.30 -14.79
N VAL A 172 -9.95 10.08 -14.26
CA VAL A 172 -11.21 9.39 -13.94
C VAL A 172 -11.48 9.30 -12.44
N GLY A 173 -10.68 9.98 -11.62
CA GLY A 173 -10.81 10.01 -10.15
C GLY A 173 -10.04 8.91 -9.42
N GLY A 174 -9.22 8.13 -10.12
CA GLY A 174 -8.32 7.16 -9.51
C GLY A 174 -7.10 7.81 -8.86
N PRO A 175 -6.41 7.12 -7.92
CA PRO A 175 -5.17 7.61 -7.36
C PRO A 175 -4.03 7.58 -8.39
N PRO A 176 -2.96 8.38 -8.20
CA PRO A 176 -1.72 8.21 -8.96
C PRO A 176 -1.16 6.80 -8.73
N ASN A 177 -0.51 6.25 -9.75
CA ASN A 177 0.11 4.93 -9.71
C ASN A 177 1.64 5.04 -9.71
N THR A 178 2.29 3.94 -9.32
CA THR A 178 3.74 3.74 -9.37
C THR A 178 4.02 2.25 -9.57
N THR A 179 5.27 1.91 -9.84
CA THR A 179 5.72 0.52 -9.96
C THR A 179 5.67 -0.21 -8.63
N TYR A 180 5.22 -1.48 -8.62
CA TYR A 180 5.03 -2.25 -7.40
C TYR A 180 6.32 -3.00 -7.02
N SER A 181 6.95 -2.57 -5.93
CA SER A 181 8.24 -3.11 -5.45
C SER A 181 8.15 -4.59 -5.08
N GLU A 182 6.99 -5.01 -4.59
CA GLU A 182 6.71 -6.35 -4.10
C GLU A 182 6.70 -7.38 -5.24
N ASN A 183 6.40 -6.95 -6.48
CA ASN A 183 6.43 -7.82 -7.65
C ASN A 183 7.84 -8.00 -8.23
N ILE A 184 8.78 -7.13 -7.89
CA ILE A 184 10.16 -7.19 -8.42
C ILE A 184 10.91 -8.39 -7.84
N GLY A 185 10.62 -8.77 -6.59
CA GLY A 185 11.26 -9.91 -5.93
C GLY A 185 10.61 -11.29 -6.18
N VAL A 186 9.58 -11.37 -7.03
CA VAL A 186 8.85 -12.61 -7.35
C VAL A 186 9.36 -13.21 -8.64
#